data_AF-A0A3P8TUM5-F1
#
_entry.id   AF-A0A3P8TUM5-F1
#
_cell.length_a   1.000
_cell.length_b   1.000
_cell.length_c   1.000
_cell.angle_alpha   90.00
_cell.angle_beta   90.00
_cell.angle_gamma   90.00
#
_symmetry.space_group_name_H-M   'P 1'
#
loop_
_entity.id
_entity.type
_entity.pdbx_description
1 polymer ?
#
loop_
_entity_poly.entity_id
_entity_poly.type
_entity_poly.pdbx_seq_one_letter_code
_entity_poly.pdbx_strand_id
1 'polypeptide(L)'
;MYYVLQSLKEELPKVVVQGIPEVARAVIHIDEQSGKNKYKLLVEGDNLRAVMATHGVNGSRTTSNNTYEVERTLGIEAARSTIINDIQYTMVNHGMSIDRRHVMLLADLIRFGLTSNKQFIGISK
;
A
#
# COMPACT_ATOMS: atom_id res chain seq x y z
N MET A 1 4.60 -38.57 21.63
CA MET A 1 5.81 -37.98 21.04
C MET A 1 5.72 -37.82 19.52
N TYR A 2 5.18 -38.78 18.76
CA TYR A 2 5.03 -38.69 17.29
C TYR A 2 4.16 -37.53 16.78
N TYR A 3 3.08 -37.17 17.48
CA TYR A 3 2.19 -36.07 17.07
C TYR A 3 2.89 -34.70 17.01
N VAL A 4 3.84 -34.46 17.93
CA VAL A 4 4.58 -33.19 17.97
C VAL A 4 5.53 -33.07 16.77
N LEU A 5 6.19 -34.18 16.40
CA LEU A 5 7.05 -34.24 15.21
C LEU A 5 6.26 -34.06 13.92
N GLN A 6 5.04 -34.59 13.85
CA GLN A 6 4.18 -34.42 12.69
C GLN A 6 3.67 -32.97 12.56
N SER A 7 3.29 -32.32 13.66
CA SER A 7 2.92 -30.90 13.69
C SER A 7 4.09 -30.01 13.26
N LEU A 8 5.29 -30.25 13.81
CA LEU A 8 6.48 -29.47 13.47
C LEU A 8 6.89 -29.63 12.00
N LYS A 9 6.74 -30.84 11.43
CA LYS A 9 7.00 -31.09 10.01
C LYS A 9 6.09 -30.26 9.10
N GLU A 10 4.86 -29.99 9.52
CA GLU A 10 3.90 -29.17 8.75
C GLU A 10 4.10 -27.66 8.95
N GLU A 11 4.62 -27.24 10.10
CA GLU A 11 4.87 -25.83 10.42
C GLU A 11 6.23 -25.31 9.91
N LEU A 12 7.26 -26.15 9.92
CA LEU A 12 8.62 -25.78 9.51
C LEU A 12 8.70 -25.12 8.12
N PRO A 13 8.00 -25.61 7.09
CA PRO A 13 8.03 -25.00 5.76
C PRO A 13 7.35 -23.63 5.68
N LYS A 14 6.52 -23.27 6.66
CA LYS A 14 5.77 -22.00 6.68
C LYS A 14 6.58 -20.87 7.31
N VAL A 15 7.72 -21.17 7.92
CA VAL A 15 8.57 -20.17 8.59
C VAL A 15 9.25 -19.29 7.54
N VAL A 16 9.06 -17.98 7.66
CA VAL A 16 9.73 -16.99 6.81
C VAL A 16 11.20 -16.88 7.25
N VAL A 17 12.12 -17.34 6.39
CA VAL A 17 13.57 -17.33 6.69
C VAL A 17 14.19 -15.95 6.45
N GLN A 18 13.73 -15.22 5.42
CA GLN A 18 14.22 -13.89 5.08
C GLN A 18 13.15 -13.11 4.30
N GLY A 19 13.03 -11.82 4.58
CA GLY A 19 12.11 -10.91 3.89
C GLY A 19 11.14 -10.23 4.83
N ILE A 20 10.11 -9.62 4.24
CA ILE A 20 9.02 -8.96 4.97
C ILE A 20 7.85 -9.96 5.02
N PRO A 21 7.41 -10.42 6.21
CA PRO A 21 6.38 -11.45 6.31
C PRO A 21 5.01 -11.01 5.80
N GLU A 22 4.72 -9.70 5.79
CA GLU A 22 3.46 -9.15 5.26
C GLU A 22 3.44 -9.02 3.73
N VAL A 23 4.54 -9.32 3.04
CA VAL A 23 4.64 -9.27 1.57
C VAL A 23 4.42 -10.66 0.98
N ALA A 24 3.37 -10.80 0.18
CA ALA A 24 3.01 -12.07 -0.46
C ALA A 24 3.85 -12.34 -1.71
N ARG A 25 4.02 -11.34 -2.59
CA ARG A 25 4.82 -11.46 -3.81
C ARG A 25 5.35 -10.12 -4.29
N ALA A 26 6.44 -10.16 -5.04
CA ALA A 26 6.97 -9.00 -5.76
C ALA A 26 7.23 -9.36 -7.23
N VAL A 27 6.84 -8.46 -8.14
CA VAL A 27 6.94 -8.64 -9.59
C VAL A 27 7.73 -7.47 -10.18
N ILE A 28 8.67 -7.77 -11.07
CA ILE A 28 9.45 -6.76 -11.78
C ILE A 28 8.73 -6.40 -13.07
N HIS A 29 8.43 -5.12 -13.24
CA HIS A 29 7.86 -4.56 -14.45
C HIS A 29 8.92 -3.69 -15.16
N ILE A 30 9.13 -3.94 -16.45
CA ILE A 30 10.09 -3.21 -17.27
C ILE A 30 9.33 -2.14 -18.05
N ASP A 31 9.70 -0.88 -17.84
CA ASP A 31 9.10 0.25 -18.54
C ASP A 31 9.97 0.62 -19.75
N GLU A 32 9.52 0.24 -20.96
CA GLU A 32 10.25 0.43 -22.22
C GLU A 32 9.99 1.80 -22.87
N GLN A 33 9.00 2.56 -22.39
CA GLN A 33 8.51 3.76 -23.07
C GLN A 33 9.51 4.93 -23.09
N SER A 34 10.55 4.92 -22.26
CA SER A 34 11.43 6.08 -22.06
C SER A 34 12.79 5.99 -22.76
N GLY A 35 13.05 4.97 -23.60
CA GLY A 35 14.36 4.74 -24.23
C GLY A 35 15.50 4.42 -23.25
N LYS A 36 15.18 4.31 -21.96
CA LYS A 36 16.06 3.89 -20.85
C LYS A 36 15.32 2.78 -20.10
N ASN A 37 15.96 1.62 -19.95
CA ASN A 37 15.40 0.49 -19.22
C ASN A 37 15.23 0.87 -17.74
N LYS A 38 14.00 1.23 -17.35
CA LYS A 38 13.63 1.47 -15.95
C LYS A 38 12.88 0.25 -15.42
N TYR A 39 13.38 -0.31 -14.34
CA TYR A 39 12.71 -1.39 -13.62
C TYR A 39 11.82 -0.79 -12.52
N LYS A 40 10.54 -1.14 -12.53
CA LYS A 40 9.59 -0.86 -11.45
C LYS A 40 9.32 -2.16 -10.71
N LEU A 41 9.37 -2.12 -9.38
CA LEU A 41 9.00 -3.25 -8.54
C LEU A 41 7.54 -3.07 -8.09
N LEU A 42 6.70 -4.05 -8.39
CA LEU A 42 5.32 -4.12 -7.92
C LEU A 42 5.27 -5.12 -6.76
N VAL A 43 4.99 -4.63 -5.56
CA VAL A 43 4.93 -5.45 -4.35
C VAL A 43 3.48 -5.60 -3.93
N GLU A 44 3.04 -6.84 -3.71
CA GLU A 44 1.74 -7.15 -3.11
C GLU A 44 1.96 -7.50 -1.64
N GLY A 45 1.49 -6.63 -0.76
CA GLY A 45 1.60 -6.78 0.69
C GLY A 45 1.15 -5.53 1.43
N ASP A 46 1.02 -5.63 2.74
CA ASP A 46 0.46 -4.59 3.62
C ASP A 46 1.51 -3.99 4.58
N ASN A 47 2.73 -3.70 4.08
CA ASN A 47 3.78 -3.06 4.87
C ASN A 47 4.71 -2.11 4.08
N LEU A 48 4.15 -1.00 3.59
CA LEU A 48 4.82 0.11 2.92
C LEU A 48 6.02 0.64 3.71
N ARG A 49 5.93 0.71 5.05
CA ARG A 49 7.04 1.22 5.88
C ARG A 49 8.29 0.36 5.73
N ALA A 50 8.14 -0.96 5.84
CA ALA A 50 9.25 -1.88 5.71
C ALA A 50 9.81 -1.89 4.27
N VAL A 51 8.92 -1.84 3.27
CA VAL A 51 9.32 -1.76 1.85
C VAL A 51 10.11 -0.48 1.56
N MET A 52 9.68 0.67 2.09
CA MET A 52 10.39 1.95 1.93
C MET A 52 11.76 1.98 2.62
N ALA A 53 11.91 1.25 3.73
CA ALA A 53 13.16 1.17 4.49
C ALA A 53 14.16 0.15 3.91
N THR A 54 13.75 -0.65 2.92
CA THR A 54 14.59 -1.68 2.33
C THR A 54 15.70 -1.05 1.49
N HIS A 55 16.94 -1.49 1.70
CA HIS A 55 18.10 -0.97 0.95
C HIS A 55 17.94 -1.22 -0.56
N GLY A 56 18.23 -0.20 -1.36
CA GLY A 56 18.06 -0.24 -2.83
C GLY A 56 16.68 0.20 -3.32
N VAL A 57 15.70 0.40 -2.44
CA VAL A 57 14.39 0.96 -2.78
C VAL A 57 14.40 2.48 -2.60
N ASN A 58 13.91 3.22 -3.60
CA ASN A 58 13.74 4.67 -3.48
C ASN A 58 12.39 5.00 -2.83
N GLY A 59 12.38 5.06 -1.49
CA GLY A 59 11.17 5.32 -0.70
C GLY A 59 10.43 6.62 -1.07
N SER A 60 11.13 7.67 -1.51
CA SER A 60 10.51 8.95 -1.89
C SER A 60 9.61 8.85 -3.12
N ARG A 61 9.75 7.78 -3.92
CA ARG A 61 8.95 7.52 -5.11
C ARG A 61 8.05 6.28 -4.99
N THR A 62 8.03 5.64 -3.81
CA THR A 62 7.18 4.49 -3.55
C THR A 62 5.78 4.95 -3.20
N THR A 63 4.77 4.29 -3.76
CA THR A 63 3.35 4.57 -3.51
C THR A 63 2.64 3.28 -3.12
N SER A 64 1.58 3.38 -2.31
CA SER A 64 0.69 2.28 -1.95
C SER A 64 -0.75 2.65 -2.33
N ASN A 65 -1.55 1.65 -2.67
CA ASN A 65 -2.99 1.75 -2.88
C ASN A 65 -3.75 1.82 -1.55
N ASN A 66 -3.17 1.30 -0.46
CA ASN A 66 -3.81 1.26 0.83
C ASN A 66 -3.70 2.62 1.55
N THR A 67 -4.78 3.40 1.52
CA THR A 67 -4.81 4.77 2.06
C THR A 67 -4.60 4.82 3.58
N TYR A 68 -5.04 3.80 4.32
CA TYR A 68 -4.85 3.70 5.76
C TYR A 68 -3.37 3.50 6.12
N GLU A 69 -2.67 2.70 5.34
CA GLU A 69 -1.24 2.47 5.49
C GLU A 69 -0.42 3.73 5.14
N VAL A 70 -0.78 4.40 4.04
CA VAL A 70 -0.17 5.68 3.65
C VAL A 70 -0.36 6.72 4.75
N GLU A 71 -1.55 6.82 5.35
CA GLU A 71 -1.81 7.71 6.47
C GLU A 71 -0.90 7.40 7.67
N ARG A 72 -0.75 6.11 8.02
CA ARG A 72 0.07 5.67 9.16
C ARG A 72 1.58 5.86 8.94
N THR A 73 2.03 5.92 7.70
CA THR A 73 3.45 5.99 7.34
C THR A 73 3.90 7.41 6.96
N LEU A 74 3.12 8.10 6.14
CA LEU A 74 3.43 9.41 5.56
C LEU A 74 2.52 10.53 6.06
N GLY A 75 1.42 10.20 6.74
CA GLY A 75 0.49 11.17 7.31
C GLY A 75 -0.72 11.47 6.44
N ILE A 76 -1.61 12.30 6.98
CA ILE A 76 -2.96 12.51 6.45
C ILE A 76 -2.99 13.24 5.09
N GLU A 77 -2.00 14.10 4.80
CA GLU A 77 -1.96 14.83 3.52
C GLU A 77 -1.45 13.95 2.36
N ALA A 78 -0.55 13.02 2.66
CA ALA A 78 -0.14 11.99 1.70
C ALA A 78 -1.32 11.09 1.34
N ALA A 79 -2.10 10.67 2.34
CA ALA A 79 -3.31 9.86 2.12
C ALA A 79 -4.34 10.57 1.24
N ARG A 80 -4.58 11.87 1.48
CA ARG A 80 -5.45 12.71 0.64
C ARG A 80 -4.99 12.72 -0.81
N SER A 81 -3.69 12.93 -1.03
CA SER A 81 -3.11 12.94 -2.38
C SER A 81 -3.22 11.58 -3.08
N THR A 82 -3.01 10.48 -2.34
CA THR A 82 -3.20 9.11 -2.85
C THR A 82 -4.65 8.86 -3.28
N ILE A 83 -5.64 9.25 -2.47
CA ILE A 83 -7.07 9.10 -2.83
C ILE A 83 -7.39 9.83 -4.14
N ILE A 84 -6.92 11.07 -4.29
CA ILE A 84 -7.16 11.85 -5.51
C ILE A 84 -6.55 11.15 -6.73
N ASN A 85 -5.31 10.67 -6.61
CA ASN A 85 -4.61 10.01 -7.70
C ASN A 85 -5.27 8.69 -8.10
N ASP A 86 -5.70 7.86 -7.14
CA ASP A 86 -6.33 6.57 -7.42
C ASP A 86 -7.70 6.72 -8.09
N ILE A 87 -8.52 7.66 -7.61
CA ILE A 87 -9.83 7.93 -8.23
C ILE A 87 -9.61 8.46 -9.65
N GLN A 88 -8.65 9.37 -9.84
CA GLN A 88 -8.37 9.89 -11.17
C GLN A 88 -7.83 8.79 -12.09
N TYR A 89 -6.95 7.92 -11.60
CA TYR A 89 -6.40 6.79 -12.36
C TYR A 89 -7.49 5.81 -12.81
N THR A 90 -8.39 5.42 -11.90
CA THR A 90 -9.50 4.51 -12.21
C THR A 90 -10.49 5.12 -13.21
N MET A 91 -10.86 6.39 -13.03
CA MET A 91 -11.77 7.09 -13.96
C MET A 91 -11.19 7.19 -15.38
N VAL A 92 -9.92 7.54 -15.50
CA VAL A 92 -9.22 7.62 -16.80
C VAL A 92 -9.16 6.24 -17.47
N ASN A 93 -8.88 5.18 -16.72
CA ASN A 93 -8.86 3.81 -17.27
C ASN A 93 -10.22 3.35 -17.80
N HIS A 94 -11.32 3.87 -17.23
CA HIS A 94 -12.68 3.61 -17.71
C HIS A 94 -13.15 4.60 -18.80
N GLY A 95 -12.28 5.50 -19.28
CA GLY A 95 -12.62 6.51 -20.29
C GLY A 95 -13.53 7.63 -19.77
N MET A 96 -13.66 7.76 -18.45
CA MET A 96 -14.44 8.82 -17.81
C MET A 96 -13.53 10.00 -17.47
N SER A 97 -13.96 11.22 -17.84
CA SER A 97 -13.26 12.45 -17.49
C SER A 97 -14.06 13.21 -16.43
N ILE A 98 -13.47 13.38 -15.25
CA ILE A 98 -14.04 14.15 -14.14
C ILE A 98 -13.05 15.25 -13.78
N ASP A 99 -13.55 16.47 -13.55
CA ASP A 99 -12.71 17.58 -13.07
C ASP A 99 -12.11 17.22 -11.70
N ARG A 100 -10.80 17.46 -11.56
CA ARG A 100 -10.04 17.27 -10.32
C ARG A 100 -10.67 17.99 -9.12
N ARG A 101 -11.39 19.10 -9.34
CA ARG A 101 -12.10 19.84 -8.27
C ARG A 101 -13.14 18.97 -7.56
N HIS A 102 -13.88 18.13 -8.28
CA HIS A 102 -14.87 17.23 -7.69
C HIS A 102 -14.22 16.12 -6.86
N VAL A 103 -13.13 15.54 -7.38
CA VAL A 103 -12.36 14.49 -6.70
C VAL A 103 -11.68 15.05 -5.44
N MET A 104 -11.21 16.29 -5.48
CA MET A 104 -10.58 16.95 -4.35
C MET A 104 -11.54 17.12 -3.17
N LEU A 105 -12.76 17.59 -3.43
CA LEU A 105 -13.79 17.73 -2.39
C LEU A 105 -14.13 16.38 -1.76
N LEU A 106 -14.26 15.33 -2.59
CA LEU A 106 -14.54 13.98 -2.12
C LEU A 106 -13.40 13.44 -1.25
N ALA A 107 -12.15 13.67 -1.65
CA ALA A 107 -10.98 13.26 -0.87
C ALA A 107 -10.91 13.94 0.50
N ASP A 108 -11.29 15.23 0.59
CA ASP A 108 -11.38 15.95 1.87
C ASP A 108 -12.44 15.37 2.81
N LEU A 109 -13.59 14.94 2.26
CA LEU A 109 -14.65 14.31 3.03
C LEU A 109 -14.23 12.92 3.55
N ILE A 110 -13.59 12.12 2.70
CA ILE A 110 -13.06 10.79 3.08
C ILE A 110 -11.99 10.93 4.17
N ARG A 111 -11.07 11.89 4.01
CA ARG A 111 -10.04 12.22 5.00
C ARG A 111 -10.65 12.53 6.38
N PHE A 112 -11.68 13.36 6.40
CA PHE A 112 -12.38 13.73 7.64
C PHE A 112 -13.03 12.50 8.31
N GLY A 113 -13.67 11.63 7.53
CA GLY A 113 -14.26 10.38 8.02
C GLY A 113 -13.22 9.40 8.62
N LEU A 114 -12.06 9.26 8.01
CA LEU A 114 -10.95 8.42 8.52
C LEU A 114 -10.46 8.89 9.89
N THR A 115 -10.36 10.22 10.08
CA THR A 115 -9.93 10.81 11.36
C THR A 115 -11.01 10.66 12.44
N SER A 116 -12.28 10.87 12.06
CA SER A 116 -13.42 10.83 12.97
C SER A 116 -13.70 9.42 13.49
N ASN A 117 -13.58 8.38 12.65
CA ASN A 117 -13.73 6.99 13.10
C ASN A 117 -12.66 6.59 14.13
N LYS A 118 -11.42 7.09 14.01
CA LYS A 118 -10.40 6.89 15.05
C LYS A 118 -10.76 7.59 16.37
N GLN A 119 -11.34 8.79 16.29
CA GLN A 119 -11.78 9.52 17.48
C GLN A 119 -12.95 8.83 18.18
N PHE A 120 -14.00 8.43 17.45
CA PHE A 120 -15.17 7.76 18.04
C PHE A 120 -14.85 6.42 18.73
N ILE A 121 -13.90 5.64 18.20
CA ILE A 121 -13.46 4.38 18.86
C ILE A 121 -12.66 4.68 20.13
N GLY A 122 -11.97 5.82 20.20
CA GLY A 122 -11.19 6.24 21.38
C GLY A 122 -12.02 6.80 22.54
N ILE A 123 -13.28 7.19 22.32
CA ILE A 123 -14.18 7.73 23.36
C ILE A 123 -15.14 6.67 23.94
N SER A 124 -15.10 5.43 23.42
CA SER A 124 -15.98 4.33 23.85
C SER A 124 -15.23 3.21 24.59
N LYS A 125 -14.11 3.52 25.25
CA LYS A 125 -13.44 2.64 26.23
C LYS A 125 -13.25 3.35 27.55
#